data_AF-A0A934U6T7-F1
#
_entry.id   AF-A0A934U6T7-F1
#
_cell.length_a   1.000
_cell.length_b   1.000
_cell.length_c   1.000
_cell.angle_alpha   90.00
_cell.angle_beta   90.00
_cell.angle_gamma   90.00
#
_symmetry.space_group_name_H-M   'P 1'
#
loop_
_entity.id
_entity.type
_entity.pdbx_description
1 polymer ?
#
loop_
_entity_poly.entity_id
_entity_poly.type
_entity_poly.pdbx_seq_one_letter_code
_entity_poly.pdbx_strand_id
1 'polypeptide(L)'
;MTIIEFLKARIADDEEQARSVAAFNGTAEWRYDDGVERSKVESIRRYGPNTTINVVRHEIVWGPHTCIGGSGAWPARTQEMQFIARHDPARVLRECAAKRATIAAFRDWLPDYDDSVHEALAPMAAIYSDHPDYREEWA
;
A
#
# COMPACT_ATOMS: atom_id res chain seq x y z
N MET A 1 -10.29 -19.96 15.89
CA MET A 1 -9.84 -18.61 15.52
C MET A 1 -10.94 -17.64 15.89
N THR A 2 -10.63 -16.67 16.76
CA THR A 2 -11.52 -15.56 17.13
C THR A 2 -11.42 -14.42 16.10
N ILE A 3 -12.39 -13.50 16.08
CA ILE A 3 -12.35 -12.30 15.22
C ILE A 3 -11.06 -11.47 15.45
N ILE A 4 -10.57 -11.42 16.69
CA ILE A 4 -9.34 -10.70 17.04
C ILE A 4 -8.09 -11.42 16.55
N GLU A 5 -8.04 -12.75 16.67
CA GLU A 5 -6.94 -13.54 16.11
C GLU A 5 -6.90 -13.39 14.59
N PHE A 6 -8.05 -13.45 13.92
CA PHE A 6 -8.17 -13.22 12.48
C PHE A 6 -7.69 -11.82 12.08
N LEU A 7 -8.21 -10.77 12.74
CA LEU A 7 -7.79 -9.39 12.46
C LEU A 7 -6.30 -9.17 12.69
N LYS A 8 -5.73 -9.72 13.78
CA LYS A 8 -4.29 -9.64 14.05
C LYS A 8 -3.47 -10.31 12.96
N ALA A 9 -3.90 -11.47 12.48
CA ALA A 9 -3.24 -12.17 11.38
C ALA A 9 -3.29 -11.35 10.09
N ARG A 10 -4.47 -10.88 9.68
CA ARG A 10 -4.62 -10.08 8.45
C ARG A 10 -3.88 -8.75 8.48
N ILE A 11 -3.87 -8.07 9.63
CA ILE A 11 -3.07 -6.85 9.81
C ILE A 11 -1.56 -7.16 9.73
N ALA A 12 -1.12 -8.33 10.21
CA ALA A 12 0.28 -8.74 10.07
C ALA A 12 0.63 -9.02 8.60
N ASP A 13 -0.24 -9.69 7.86
CA ASP A 13 -0.06 -9.96 6.42
C ASP A 13 0.04 -8.64 5.61
N ASP A 14 -0.88 -7.70 5.85
CA ASP A 14 -0.87 -6.37 5.19
C ASP A 14 0.43 -5.60 5.51
N GLU A 15 0.87 -5.65 6.76
CA GLU A 15 2.10 -4.99 7.20
C GLU A 15 3.34 -5.63 6.57
N GLU A 16 3.40 -6.95 6.50
CA GLU A 16 4.50 -7.67 5.86
C GLU A 16 4.58 -7.33 4.37
N GLN A 17 3.45 -7.32 3.67
CA GLN A 17 3.41 -6.91 2.27
C GLN A 17 3.87 -5.47 2.08
N ALA A 18 3.38 -4.53 2.90
CA ALA A 18 3.82 -3.14 2.84
C ALA A 18 5.32 -3.00 3.10
N ARG A 19 5.87 -3.70 4.10
CA ARG A 19 7.33 -3.70 4.38
C ARG A 19 8.13 -4.31 3.23
N SER A 20 7.65 -5.39 2.64
CA SER A 20 8.29 -6.05 1.50
C SER A 20 8.39 -5.10 0.30
N VAL A 21 7.28 -4.42 -0.03
CA VAL A 21 7.26 -3.40 -1.10
C VAL A 21 8.18 -2.22 -0.78
N ALA A 22 8.18 -1.75 0.48
CA ALA A 22 9.07 -0.67 0.90
C ALA A 22 10.56 -1.06 0.79
N ALA A 23 10.90 -2.28 1.20
CA ALA A 23 12.26 -2.81 1.10
C ALA A 23 12.69 -2.96 -0.36
N PHE A 24 11.82 -3.50 -1.22
CA PHE A 24 12.07 -3.63 -2.65
C PHE A 24 12.30 -2.26 -3.32
N ASN A 25 11.51 -1.24 -2.97
CA ASN A 25 11.63 0.09 -3.55
C ASN A 25 12.71 0.97 -2.89
N GLY A 26 13.27 0.54 -1.75
CA GLY A 26 14.16 1.37 -0.91
C GLY A 26 13.47 2.55 -0.22
N THR A 27 12.15 2.68 -0.36
CA THR A 27 11.31 3.70 0.31
C THR A 27 9.89 3.17 0.51
N ALA A 28 9.29 3.48 1.65
CA ALA A 28 7.87 3.20 1.92
C ALA A 28 6.94 4.30 1.37
N GLU A 29 7.48 5.49 1.15
CA GLU A 29 6.73 6.65 0.66
C GLU A 29 6.76 6.67 -0.85
N TRP A 30 5.58 6.59 -1.47
CA TRP A 30 5.46 6.87 -2.88
C TRP A 30 5.34 8.38 -3.04
N ARG A 31 6.38 9.01 -3.58
CA ARG A 31 6.42 10.46 -3.71
C ARG A 31 5.38 10.92 -4.73
N TYR A 32 4.45 11.74 -4.26
CA TYR A 32 3.56 12.58 -5.05
C TYR A 32 4.27 13.91 -5.29
N ASP A 33 4.81 14.12 -6.49
CA ASP A 33 5.30 15.43 -6.89
C ASP A 33 4.29 16.07 -7.83
N ASP A 34 3.45 16.97 -7.32
CA ASP A 34 2.52 17.82 -8.07
C ASP A 34 3.22 18.94 -8.87
N GLY A 35 4.55 19.02 -8.72
CA GLY A 35 5.43 19.93 -9.40
C GLY A 35 5.81 19.51 -10.82
N VAL A 36 6.19 20.53 -11.58
CA VAL A 36 6.66 20.41 -12.96
C VAL A 36 8.14 20.02 -12.95
N GLU A 37 8.45 18.73 -12.81
CA GLU A 37 9.85 18.30 -12.94
C GLU A 37 10.15 17.85 -14.38
N ARG A 38 11.13 18.51 -15.02
CA ARG A 38 11.76 18.00 -16.25
C ARG A 38 12.58 16.77 -15.90
N SER A 39 11.99 15.58 -15.90
CA SER A 39 12.76 14.34 -15.77
C SER A 39 13.54 14.06 -17.05
N LYS A 40 14.84 14.41 -17.07
CA LYS A 40 15.79 13.90 -18.07
C LYS A 40 16.18 12.47 -17.69
N VAL A 41 15.54 11.48 -18.29
CA VAL A 41 16.06 10.10 -18.24
C VAL A 41 16.80 9.83 -19.54
N GLU A 42 18.12 10.00 -19.51
CA GLU A 42 18.99 9.50 -20.57
C GLU A 42 19.26 8.02 -20.28
N SER A 43 18.52 7.12 -20.93
CA SER A 43 18.79 5.69 -20.83
C SER A 43 19.53 5.21 -22.08
N ILE A 44 20.72 4.66 -21.89
CA ILE A 44 21.48 3.99 -22.95
C ILE A 44 21.03 2.53 -22.95
N ARG A 45 20.34 2.07 -24.01
CA ARG A 45 20.09 0.65 -24.22
C ARG A 45 21.08 0.11 -25.25
N ARG A 46 21.83 -0.91 -24.85
CA ARG A 46 22.77 -1.62 -25.72
C ARG A 46 22.07 -2.86 -26.30
N TYR A 47 21.94 -2.92 -27.61
CA TYR A 47 21.46 -4.10 -28.32
C TYR A 47 22.64 -4.72 -29.07
N GLY A 48 23.22 -5.78 -28.51
CA GLY A 48 24.38 -6.43 -29.10
C GLY A 48 25.67 -5.58 -29.09
N PRO A 49 26.76 -6.09 -29.68
CA PRO A 49 28.10 -5.49 -29.54
C PRO A 49 28.25 -4.13 -30.25
N ASN A 50 27.45 -3.89 -31.30
CA ASN A 50 27.64 -2.74 -32.20
C ASN A 50 26.43 -1.79 -32.27
N THR A 51 25.36 -2.01 -31.51
CA THR A 51 24.19 -1.10 -31.52
C THR A 51 23.98 -0.50 -30.14
N THR A 52 24.23 0.79 -30.04
CA THR A 52 23.86 1.60 -28.88
C THR A 52 22.76 2.54 -29.34
N ILE A 53 21.57 2.44 -28.74
CA ILE A 53 20.49 3.40 -28.98
C ILE A 53 20.42 4.30 -27.76
N ASN A 54 20.69 5.59 -27.97
CA ASN A 54 20.37 6.62 -27.00
C ASN A 54 18.86 6.85 -27.08
N VAL A 55 18.12 6.31 -26.10
CA VAL A 55 16.71 6.62 -25.97
C VAL A 55 16.62 7.90 -25.18
N VAL A 56 16.70 9.04 -25.87
CA VAL A 56 16.42 10.34 -25.28
C VAL A 56 14.91 10.56 -25.35
N ARG A 57 14.17 10.07 -24.35
CA ARG A 57 12.75 10.45 -24.20
C ARG A 57 12.71 11.83 -23.53
N HIS A 58 12.61 12.87 -24.36
CA HIS A 58 12.14 14.17 -23.91
C HIS A 58 10.62 14.11 -23.75
N GLU A 59 10.10 13.70 -22.61
CA GLU A 59 8.75 14.10 -22.22
C GLU A 59 8.87 15.07 -21.05
N ILE A 60 8.56 16.34 -21.31
CA ILE A 60 8.16 17.25 -20.24
C ILE A 60 6.83 16.72 -19.76
N VAL A 61 6.84 16.10 -18.59
CA VAL A 61 5.63 15.58 -17.99
C VAL A 61 5.11 16.61 -16.99
N TRP A 62 3.88 17.05 -17.20
CA TRP A 62 3.18 17.93 -16.27
C TRP A 62 2.32 17.07 -15.33
N GLY A 63 2.47 17.26 -14.02
CA GLY A 63 1.52 16.77 -13.01
C GLY A 63 2.07 15.71 -12.04
N PRO A 64 1.23 15.29 -11.08
CA PRO A 64 1.61 14.42 -9.96
C PRO A 64 2.26 13.10 -10.38
N HIS A 65 3.47 12.85 -9.89
CA HIS A 65 4.19 11.58 -10.10
C HIS A 65 3.84 10.57 -9.00
N THR A 66 3.89 9.26 -9.28
CA THR A 66 4.07 8.25 -8.22
C THR A 66 5.00 7.15 -8.70
N CYS A 67 6.05 6.90 -7.93
CA CYS A 67 7.10 5.97 -8.30
C CYS A 67 6.74 4.55 -7.84
N ILE A 68 6.59 3.61 -8.77
CA ILE A 68 6.90 2.19 -8.50
C ILE A 68 8.29 1.97 -9.11
N GLY A 69 9.29 1.67 -8.28
CA GLY A 69 10.64 1.41 -8.76
C GLY A 69 10.65 0.23 -9.73
N GLY A 70 10.98 0.47 -11.00
CA GLY A 70 11.18 -0.59 -12.01
C GLY A 70 10.35 -0.46 -13.30
N SER A 71 9.25 0.32 -13.33
CA SER A 71 8.37 0.44 -14.50
C SER A 71 8.60 1.70 -15.37
N GLY A 72 9.57 2.54 -15.00
CA GLY A 72 9.75 3.88 -15.55
C GLY A 72 8.95 4.90 -14.72
N ALA A 73 9.52 6.08 -14.51
CA ALA A 73 8.82 7.15 -13.81
C ALA A 73 7.66 7.64 -14.69
N TRP A 74 6.45 7.16 -14.40
CA TRP A 74 5.25 7.59 -15.10
C TRP A 74 4.41 8.51 -14.21
N PRO A 75 3.95 9.64 -14.74
CA PRO A 75 2.97 10.48 -14.05
C PRO A 75 1.69 9.70 -13.77
N ALA A 76 1.07 9.96 -12.63
CA ALA A 76 -0.26 9.46 -12.29
C ALA A 76 -1.34 10.23 -13.08
N ARG A 77 -1.34 10.06 -14.41
CA ARG A 77 -2.22 10.77 -15.36
C ARG A 77 -3.67 10.34 -15.26
N THR A 78 -3.93 9.16 -14.73
CA THR A 78 -5.28 8.61 -14.65
C THR A 78 -5.76 8.56 -13.20
N GLN A 79 -7.08 8.56 -13.02
CA GLN A 79 -7.69 8.47 -11.70
C GLN A 79 -7.30 7.17 -10.98
N GLU A 80 -7.11 6.06 -11.71
CA GLU A 80 -6.64 4.79 -11.16
C GLU A 80 -5.22 4.91 -10.59
N MET A 81 -4.31 5.58 -11.30
CA MET A 81 -2.94 5.78 -10.82
C MET A 81 -2.90 6.66 -9.58
N GLN A 82 -3.72 7.73 -9.53
CA GLN A 82 -3.85 8.59 -8.36
C GLN A 82 -4.50 7.87 -7.18
N PHE A 83 -5.40 6.92 -7.44
CA PHE A 83 -5.95 6.06 -6.40
C PHE A 83 -4.85 5.17 -5.83
N ILE A 84 -4.15 4.41 -6.68
CA ILE A 84 -3.02 3.55 -6.28
C ILE A 84 -1.97 4.34 -5.49
N ALA A 85 -1.62 5.55 -5.95
CA ALA A 85 -0.69 6.46 -5.29
C ALA A 85 -1.03 6.77 -3.83
N ARG A 86 -2.33 6.97 -3.54
CA ARG A 86 -2.81 7.29 -2.19
C ARG A 86 -2.75 6.09 -1.25
N HIS A 87 -2.52 4.88 -1.75
CA HIS A 87 -2.44 3.64 -0.99
C HIS A 87 -0.99 3.13 -0.94
N ASP A 88 -0.05 4.04 -0.69
CA ASP A 88 1.37 3.72 -0.58
C ASP A 88 1.69 2.84 0.65
N PRO A 89 2.84 2.12 0.65
CA PRO A 89 3.23 1.29 1.78
C PRO A 89 3.28 2.05 3.10
N ALA A 90 3.75 3.31 3.10
CA ALA A 90 3.82 4.13 4.31
C ALA A 90 2.43 4.36 4.93
N ARG A 91 1.40 4.61 4.12
CA ARG A 91 0.02 4.71 4.58
C ARG A 91 -0.50 3.37 5.11
N VAL A 92 -0.26 2.26 4.40
CA VAL A 92 -0.68 0.93 4.86
C VAL A 92 -0.09 0.61 6.23
N LEU A 93 1.19 0.93 6.46
CA LEU A 93 1.84 0.76 7.77
C LEU A 93 1.17 1.60 8.87
N ARG A 94 0.80 2.86 8.57
CA ARG A 94 0.04 3.72 9.51
C ARG A 94 -1.34 3.14 9.82
N GLU A 95 -2.04 2.62 8.83
CA GLU A 95 -3.34 1.98 9.01
C GLU A 95 -3.22 0.71 9.86
N CYS A 96 -2.20 -0.13 9.63
CA CYS A 96 -1.92 -1.32 10.44
C CYS A 96 -1.65 -0.95 11.91
N ALA A 97 -0.84 0.07 12.15
CA ALA A 97 -0.56 0.57 13.50
C ALA A 97 -1.83 1.08 14.19
N ALA A 98 -2.67 1.86 13.47
CA ALA A 98 -3.93 2.37 14.00
C ALA A 98 -4.91 1.24 14.35
N LYS A 99 -5.10 0.26 13.45
CA LYS A 99 -5.97 -0.90 13.70
C LYS A 99 -5.54 -1.70 14.93
N ARG A 100 -4.22 -1.91 15.12
CA ARG A 100 -3.70 -2.59 16.33
C ARG A 100 -3.95 -1.80 17.60
N ALA A 101 -3.77 -0.47 17.56
CA ALA A 101 -4.06 0.39 18.69
C ALA A 101 -5.55 0.34 19.07
N THR A 102 -6.45 0.35 18.09
CA THR A 102 -7.89 0.19 18.30
C THR A 102 -8.23 -1.15 18.97
N ILE A 103 -7.70 -2.27 18.44
CA ILE A 103 -7.92 -3.61 19.03
C ILE A 103 -7.39 -3.68 20.47
N ALA A 104 -6.23 -3.08 20.75
CA ALA A 104 -5.67 -3.03 22.10
C ALA A 104 -6.55 -2.21 23.06
N ALA A 105 -7.07 -1.07 22.61
CA ALA A 105 -7.96 -0.23 23.42
C ALA A 105 -9.25 -0.96 23.81
N PHE A 106 -9.85 -1.73 22.90
CA PHE A 106 -11.05 -2.51 23.22
C PHE A 106 -10.80 -3.54 24.32
N ARG A 107 -9.66 -4.24 24.29
CA ARG A 107 -9.28 -5.20 25.34
C ARG A 107 -9.14 -4.52 26.70
N ASP A 108 -8.59 -3.31 26.73
CA ASP A 108 -8.31 -2.62 27.97
C ASP A 108 -9.58 -1.97 28.58
N TRP A 109 -10.56 -1.61 27.76
CA TRP A 109 -11.79 -0.91 28.19
C TRP A 109 -12.95 -1.86 28.52
N LEU A 110 -12.97 -3.05 27.91
CA LEU A 110 -14.03 -4.05 28.07
C LEU A 110 -13.42 -5.41 28.47
N PRO A 111 -12.99 -5.55 29.74
CA PRO A 111 -12.38 -6.79 30.22
C PRO A 111 -13.38 -7.96 30.26
N ASP A 112 -14.68 -7.67 30.43
CA ASP A 112 -15.77 -8.65 30.37
C ASP A 112 -16.26 -8.77 28.91
N TYR A 113 -15.51 -9.59 28.16
CA TYR A 113 -15.70 -9.97 26.76
C TYR A 113 -17.05 -10.67 26.52
N ASP A 114 -17.82 -10.22 25.53
CA ASP A 114 -18.30 -11.13 24.48
C ASP A 114 -18.88 -10.36 23.29
N ASP A 115 -20.09 -9.81 23.42
CA ASP A 115 -20.83 -9.34 22.24
C ASP A 115 -20.44 -7.93 21.77
N SER A 116 -20.16 -7.02 22.71
CA SER A 116 -19.89 -5.60 22.38
C SER A 116 -18.57 -5.38 21.62
N VAL A 117 -17.55 -6.19 21.92
CA VAL A 117 -16.26 -6.16 21.20
C VAL A 117 -16.42 -6.80 19.82
N HIS A 118 -17.23 -7.85 19.72
CA HIS A 118 -17.52 -8.48 18.45
C HIS A 118 -18.24 -7.51 17.50
N GLU A 119 -19.33 -6.88 17.95
CA GLU A 119 -20.05 -5.85 17.18
C GLU A 119 -19.14 -4.68 16.77
N ALA A 120 -18.24 -4.25 17.65
CA ALA A 120 -17.33 -3.15 17.34
C ALA A 120 -16.23 -3.52 16.33
N LEU A 121 -15.83 -4.78 16.26
CA LEU A 121 -14.76 -5.27 15.37
C LEU A 121 -15.27 -5.91 14.08
N ALA A 122 -16.54 -6.32 14.02
CA ALA A 122 -17.21 -6.85 12.84
C ALA A 122 -16.98 -6.01 11.56
N PRO A 123 -17.15 -4.67 11.58
CA PRO A 123 -16.88 -3.83 10.42
C PRO A 123 -15.41 -3.87 9.95
N MET A 124 -14.46 -4.07 10.88
CA MET A 124 -13.05 -4.22 10.52
C MET A 124 -12.77 -5.58 9.88
N ALA A 125 -13.44 -6.65 10.34
CA ALA A 125 -13.31 -7.98 9.76
C ALA A 125 -13.90 -8.03 8.34
N ALA A 126 -15.00 -7.30 8.09
CA ALA A 126 -15.66 -7.23 6.79
C ALA A 126 -14.76 -6.71 5.64
N ILE A 127 -13.69 -5.97 5.96
CA ILE A 127 -12.67 -5.54 4.98
C ILE A 127 -12.03 -6.75 4.29
N TYR A 128 -11.96 -7.89 4.98
CA TYR A 128 -11.36 -9.13 4.51
C TYR A 128 -12.43 -10.18 4.16
N SER A 129 -13.63 -9.76 3.75
CA SER A 129 -14.76 -10.66 3.46
C SER A 129 -14.52 -11.61 2.26
N ASP A 130 -13.55 -11.28 1.41
CA ASP A 130 -13.06 -12.12 0.31
C ASP A 130 -11.99 -13.13 0.74
N HIS A 131 -11.52 -13.07 2.00
CA HIS A 131 -10.50 -13.97 2.52
C HIS A 131 -11.09 -15.36 2.84
N PRO A 132 -10.42 -16.48 2.48
CA PRO A 132 -10.96 -17.83 2.71
C PRO A 132 -11.20 -18.18 4.19
N ASP A 133 -10.38 -17.64 5.10
CA ASP A 133 -10.57 -17.81 6.54
C ASP A 133 -11.61 -16.86 7.17
N TYR A 134 -12.20 -15.95 6.39
CA TYR A 134 -13.27 -15.08 6.86
C TYR A 134 -14.50 -15.92 7.21
N ARG A 135 -15.23 -15.50 8.24
CA ARG A 135 -16.48 -16.15 8.64
C ARG A 135 -17.61 -15.15 8.58
N GLU A 136 -18.68 -15.51 7.88
CA GLU A 136 -19.89 -14.68 7.76
C GLU A 136 -20.56 -14.42 9.11
N GLU A 137 -20.33 -15.27 10.12
CA GLU A 137 -20.81 -15.06 11.50
C GLU A 137 -20.22 -13.81 12.17
N TRP A 138 -19.17 -13.21 11.59
CA TRP A 138 -18.58 -11.95 12.03
C TRP A 138 -19.24 -10.71 11.41
N ALA A 139 -20.19 -10.88 10.48
CA ALA A 139 -20.89 -9.80 9.81
C ALA A 139 -22.14 -9.33 10.56
#